data_AF-A0A953R3I3-F1
#
_entry.id   AF-A0A953R3I3-F1
#
_cell.length_a   1.000
_cell.length_b   1.000
_cell.length_c   1.000
_cell.angle_alpha   90.00
_cell.angle_beta   90.00
_cell.angle_gamma   90.00
#
_symmetry.space_group_name_H-M   'P 1'
#
loop_
_entity.id
_entity.type
_entity.pdbx_description
1 polymer ?
#
loop_
_entity_poly.entity_id
_entity_poly.type
_entity_poly.pdbx_seq_one_letter_code
_entity_poly.pdbx_strand_id
1 'polypeptide(L)'
;MRAKTVRNIAGVVSSAFARAIRWGLVTTNPVTQSEPPVPKKPNGIALTPEPQTPVVESASGPWCIQTFLETATALDARRGEILGLRWTDIKEGRANIERSITQTEDALEFKGTRNDRPRTIKIPASAQASPEAHRKRQDEFRQQFGPDYQAGDLIFANPDGSPLRPDSVSAAVSVVVLPL
;
A
#
# COMPACT_ATOMS: atom_id res chain seq x y z
N MET A 1 5.34 -24.07 10.30
CA MET A 1 4.66 -23.12 9.37
C MET A 1 3.35 -22.63 9.97
N ARG A 2 2.95 -21.38 9.73
CA ARG A 2 1.66 -20.83 10.21
C ARG A 2 0.49 -21.52 9.50
N ALA A 3 -0.66 -21.67 10.17
CA ALA A 3 -1.85 -22.34 9.62
C ALA A 3 -2.34 -21.74 8.28
N LYS A 4 -2.28 -20.40 8.13
CA LYS A 4 -2.63 -19.72 6.88
C LYS A 4 -1.70 -20.11 5.73
N THR A 5 -0.41 -20.26 6.00
CA THR A 5 0.58 -20.71 5.00
C THR A 5 0.26 -22.12 4.52
N VAL A 6 0.00 -23.06 5.45
CA VAL A 6 -0.37 -24.44 5.10
C VAL A 6 -1.64 -24.46 4.26
N ARG A 7 -2.67 -23.69 4.64
CA ARG A 7 -3.92 -23.61 3.88
C ARG A 7 -3.74 -23.01 2.48
N ASN A 8 -2.91 -21.98 2.34
CA ASN A 8 -2.61 -21.39 1.03
C ASN A 8 -1.91 -22.41 0.12
N ILE A 9 -0.93 -23.16 0.65
CA ILE A 9 -0.24 -24.22 -0.10
C ILE A 9 -1.23 -25.32 -0.52
N ALA A 10 -2.07 -25.81 0.39
CA ALA A 10 -3.11 -26.77 0.06
C ALA A 10 -4.05 -26.25 -1.06
N GLY A 11 -4.40 -24.96 -1.04
CA GLY A 11 -5.19 -24.33 -2.11
C GLY A 11 -4.50 -24.35 -3.47
N VAL A 12 -3.19 -24.05 -3.52
CA VAL A 12 -2.39 -24.11 -4.75
C VAL A 12 -2.32 -25.53 -5.29
N VAL A 13 -1.98 -26.50 -4.44
CA VAL A 13 -1.87 -27.91 -4.84
C VAL A 13 -3.22 -28.45 -5.31
N SER A 14 -4.31 -28.15 -4.59
CA SER A 14 -5.67 -28.53 -4.99
C SER A 14 -6.06 -27.94 -6.35
N SER A 15 -5.69 -26.68 -6.61
CA SER A 15 -5.95 -26.02 -7.90
C SER A 15 -5.20 -26.68 -9.05
N ALA A 16 -3.95 -27.10 -8.81
CA ALA A 16 -3.14 -27.82 -9.79
C ALA A 16 -3.75 -29.20 -10.12
N PHE A 17 -4.14 -30.00 -9.13
CA PHE A 17 -4.82 -31.28 -9.35
C PHE A 17 -6.17 -31.09 -10.05
N ALA A 18 -6.95 -30.07 -9.69
CA ALA A 18 -8.19 -29.76 -10.39
C ALA A 18 -7.95 -29.44 -11.88
N ARG A 19 -6.82 -28.78 -12.22
CA ARG A 19 -6.43 -28.55 -13.61
C ARG A 19 -6.00 -29.84 -14.30
N ALA A 20 -5.21 -30.68 -13.64
CA ALA A 20 -4.73 -31.95 -14.16
C ALA A 20 -5.87 -32.94 -14.46
N ILE A 21 -6.91 -32.99 -13.61
CA ILE A 21 -8.13 -33.76 -13.87
C ILE A 21 -8.84 -33.26 -15.13
N ARG A 22 -9.01 -31.94 -15.29
CA ARG A 22 -9.61 -31.36 -16.51
C ARG A 22 -8.81 -31.68 -17.78
N TRP A 23 -7.52 -31.94 -17.65
CA TRP A 23 -6.65 -32.34 -18.75
C TRP A 23 -6.53 -33.86 -18.92
N GLY A 24 -7.20 -34.65 -18.09
CA GLY A 24 -7.13 -36.11 -18.15
C GLY A 24 -5.78 -36.71 -17.70
N LEU A 25 -4.92 -35.94 -17.04
CA LEU A 25 -3.60 -36.42 -16.59
C LEU A 25 -3.67 -37.28 -15.34
N VAL A 26 -4.65 -37.01 -14.48
CA VAL A 26 -4.93 -37.73 -13.24
C VAL A 26 -6.43 -37.84 -13.05
N THR A 27 -6.88 -38.83 -12.29
CA THR A 27 -8.32 -39.09 -12.07
C THR A 27 -8.82 -38.54 -10.74
N THR A 28 -7.92 -38.22 -9.80
CA THR A 28 -8.28 -37.81 -8.45
C THR A 28 -7.45 -36.61 -7.98
N ASN A 29 -8.01 -35.86 -7.02
CA ASN A 29 -7.33 -34.77 -6.33
C ASN A 29 -7.08 -35.22 -4.88
N PRO A 30 -5.86 -35.57 -4.48
CA PRO A 30 -5.58 -36.08 -3.14
C PRO A 30 -5.79 -35.01 -2.05
N VAL A 31 -5.77 -33.73 -2.41
CA VAL A 31 -5.94 -32.63 -1.44
C VAL A 31 -7.37 -32.56 -0.91
N THR A 32 -8.36 -33.07 -1.61
CA THR A 32 -9.75 -33.07 -1.13
C THR A 32 -9.94 -33.97 0.10
N GLN A 33 -9.05 -34.94 0.31
CA GLN A 33 -9.03 -35.82 1.48
C GLN A 33 -8.05 -35.33 2.57
N SER A 34 -7.45 -34.15 2.38
CA SER A 34 -6.56 -33.56 3.38
C SER A 34 -7.33 -32.68 4.36
N GLU A 35 -6.80 -32.55 5.57
CA GLU A 35 -7.36 -31.72 6.64
C GLU A 35 -6.43 -30.53 6.96
N PRO A 36 -6.30 -29.53 6.07
CA PRO A 36 -5.43 -28.40 6.32
C PRO A 36 -5.97 -27.59 7.52
N PRO A 37 -5.09 -27.05 8.39
CA PRO A 37 -5.50 -26.35 9.59
C PRO A 37 -6.38 -25.14 9.25
N VAL A 38 -7.38 -24.87 10.10
CA VAL A 38 -8.24 -23.69 9.98
C VAL A 38 -7.50 -22.49 10.54
N PRO A 39 -7.09 -21.49 9.70
CA PRO A 39 -6.49 -20.29 10.23
C PRO A 39 -7.55 -19.52 10.99
N LYS A 40 -7.31 -19.30 12.29
CA LYS A 40 -8.06 -18.32 13.07
C LYS A 40 -7.87 -16.96 12.40
N LYS A 41 -8.97 -16.29 12.06
CA LYS A 41 -8.89 -14.88 11.64
C LYS A 41 -8.62 -14.07 12.92
N PRO A 42 -7.45 -13.42 13.06
CA PRO A 42 -7.32 -12.44 14.11
C PRO A 42 -8.37 -11.36 13.90
N ASN A 43 -9.02 -10.92 14.97
CA ASN A 43 -9.87 -9.74 14.92
C ASN A 43 -8.93 -8.55 14.69
N GLY A 44 -8.89 -8.05 13.46
CA GLY A 44 -8.24 -6.78 13.19
C GLY A 44 -9.02 -5.70 13.92
N ILE A 45 -8.39 -5.06 14.91
CA ILE A 45 -8.98 -3.88 15.55
C ILE A 45 -8.75 -2.73 14.57
N ALA A 46 -9.84 -2.25 13.96
CA ALA A 46 -9.80 -0.99 13.25
C ALA A 46 -9.69 0.13 14.27
N LEU A 47 -8.79 1.09 14.06
CA LEU A 47 -8.75 2.29 14.87
C LEU A 47 -10.06 3.06 14.66
N THR A 48 -10.77 3.35 15.75
CA THR A 48 -11.91 4.29 15.71
C THR A 48 -11.40 5.71 15.41
N PRO A 49 -12.26 6.66 14.99
CA PRO A 49 -11.81 8.02 14.68
C PRO A 49 -11.09 8.73 15.84
N GLU A 50 -11.47 8.45 17.08
CA GLU A 50 -10.86 9.05 18.29
C GLU A 50 -9.36 8.76 18.44
N PRO A 51 -8.87 7.50 18.32
CA PRO A 51 -7.44 7.19 18.31
C PRO A 51 -6.72 7.49 16.98
N GLN A 52 -7.40 7.89 15.90
CA GLN A 52 -6.72 8.17 14.62
C GLN A 52 -5.93 9.47 14.64
N THR A 53 -6.51 10.56 15.16
CA THR A 53 -5.86 11.88 15.18
C THR A 53 -4.53 11.87 15.95
N PRO A 54 -4.45 11.32 17.19
CA PRO A 54 -3.19 11.28 17.93
C PRO A 54 -2.12 10.42 17.25
N VAL A 55 -2.52 9.36 16.53
CA VAL A 55 -1.59 8.49 15.78
C VAL A 55 -0.99 9.23 14.60
N VAL A 56 -1.81 9.98 13.86
CA VAL A 56 -1.33 10.80 12.74
C VAL A 56 -0.42 11.92 13.25
N GLU A 57 -0.81 12.61 14.31
CA GLU A 57 -0.02 13.72 14.89
C GLU A 57 1.30 13.24 15.51
N SER A 58 1.31 12.06 16.13
CA SER A 58 2.53 11.45 16.69
C SER A 58 3.44 10.82 15.65
N ALA A 59 3.04 10.82 14.37
CA ALA A 59 3.83 10.29 13.26
C ALA A 59 5.00 11.23 12.89
N SER A 60 5.88 11.50 13.86
CA SER A 60 7.10 12.31 13.75
C SER A 60 8.26 11.57 13.06
N GLY A 61 7.99 10.45 12.40
CA GLY A 61 8.97 9.55 11.80
C GLY A 61 9.56 10.11 10.50
N PRO A 62 9.70 9.29 9.44
CA PRO A 62 10.16 9.78 8.13
C PRO A 62 9.37 11.01 7.69
N TRP A 63 10.04 12.00 7.07
CA TRP A 63 9.51 13.34 6.79
C TRP A 63 8.12 13.42 6.14
N CYS A 64 7.71 12.37 5.43
CA CYS A 64 6.45 12.27 4.70
C CYS A 64 5.38 11.40 5.38
N ILE A 65 5.68 10.74 6.52
CA ILE A 65 4.84 9.69 7.07
C ILE A 65 3.49 10.20 7.61
N GLN A 66 3.48 11.39 8.20
CA GLN A 66 2.25 12.03 8.67
C GLN A 66 1.31 12.31 7.49
N THR A 67 1.78 13.04 6.47
CA THR A 67 1.00 13.34 5.24
C THR A 67 0.58 12.05 4.53
N PHE A 68 1.43 11.01 4.55
CA PHE A 68 1.06 9.69 4.03
C PHE A 68 -0.15 9.10 4.75
N LEU A 69 -0.17 9.13 6.09
CA LEU A 69 -1.30 8.62 6.88
C LEU A 69 -2.58 9.45 6.68
N GLU A 70 -2.46 10.78 6.64
CA GLU A 70 -3.58 11.69 6.35
C GLU A 70 -4.19 11.37 4.98
N THR A 71 -3.34 11.22 3.96
CA THR A 71 -3.77 10.91 2.59
C THR A 71 -4.36 9.50 2.50
N ALA A 72 -3.76 8.50 3.16
CA ALA A 72 -4.27 7.14 3.19
C ALA A 72 -5.67 7.07 3.83
N THR A 73 -5.88 7.83 4.91
CA THR A 73 -7.16 7.91 5.62
C THR A 73 -8.21 8.66 4.80
N ALA A 74 -7.82 9.77 4.16
CA ALA A 74 -8.70 10.59 3.35
C ALA A 74 -9.18 9.89 2.07
N LEU A 75 -8.33 9.06 1.46
CA LEU A 75 -8.61 8.41 0.18
C LEU A 75 -9.09 6.97 0.32
N ASP A 76 -8.98 6.36 1.50
CA ASP A 76 -9.24 4.93 1.73
C ASP A 76 -8.58 4.05 0.64
N ALA A 77 -7.32 4.37 0.34
CA ALA A 77 -6.56 3.73 -0.73
C ALA A 77 -5.47 2.82 -0.17
N ARG A 78 -5.12 1.80 -0.94
CA ARG A 78 -4.09 0.84 -0.55
C ARG A 78 -2.75 1.56 -0.49
N ARG A 79 -1.88 1.14 0.43
CA ARG A 79 -0.50 1.64 0.55
C ARG A 79 0.21 1.84 -0.79
N GLY A 80 0.20 0.84 -1.66
CA GLY A 80 0.84 0.94 -2.97
C GLY A 80 0.21 1.98 -3.90
N GLU A 81 -1.11 2.18 -3.81
CA GLU A 81 -1.84 3.21 -4.56
C GLU A 81 -1.44 4.61 -4.09
N ILE A 82 -1.37 4.83 -2.76
CA ILE A 82 -0.92 6.10 -2.18
C ILE A 82 0.52 6.41 -2.60
N LEU A 83 1.44 5.45 -2.48
CA LEU A 83 2.83 5.63 -2.90
C LEU A 83 2.98 5.81 -4.42
N GLY A 84 2.01 5.37 -5.20
CA GLY A 84 1.97 5.55 -6.65
C GLY A 84 1.38 6.90 -7.09
N LEU A 85 0.80 7.69 -6.18
CA LEU A 85 0.18 8.96 -6.54
C LEU A 85 1.21 9.97 -7.06
N ARG A 86 0.80 10.68 -8.10
CA ARG A 86 1.53 11.77 -8.71
C ARG A 86 0.83 13.10 -8.49
N TRP A 87 1.55 14.22 -8.54
CA TRP A 87 0.93 15.55 -8.42
C TRP A 87 -0.10 15.78 -9.53
N THR A 88 0.12 15.25 -10.74
CA THR A 88 -0.88 15.31 -11.83
C THR A 88 -2.17 14.55 -11.54
N ASP A 89 -2.18 13.63 -10.58
CA ASP A 89 -3.36 12.84 -10.22
C ASP A 89 -4.33 13.61 -9.31
N ILE A 90 -3.89 14.73 -8.72
CA ILE A 90 -4.71 15.58 -7.87
C ILE A 90 -5.18 16.80 -8.68
N LYS A 91 -6.50 16.88 -8.90
CA LYS A 91 -7.13 18.00 -9.61
C LYS A 91 -8.46 18.36 -8.95
N GLU A 92 -8.70 19.65 -8.75
CA GLU A 92 -10.00 20.18 -8.31
C GLU A 92 -10.56 19.50 -7.04
N GLY A 93 -9.68 19.23 -6.07
CA GLY A 93 -10.05 18.56 -4.82
C GLY A 93 -10.41 17.08 -4.97
N ARG A 94 -9.95 16.42 -6.05
CA ARG A 94 -10.14 14.99 -6.32
C ARG A 94 -8.79 14.33 -6.61
N ALA A 95 -8.66 13.06 -6.22
CA ALA A 95 -7.50 12.22 -6.50
C ALA A 95 -7.90 11.10 -7.47
N ASN A 96 -7.16 10.97 -8.57
CA ASN A 96 -7.30 9.89 -9.54
C ASN A 96 -6.32 8.76 -9.23
N ILE A 97 -6.84 7.63 -8.73
CA ILE A 97 -6.02 6.47 -8.41
C ILE A 97 -5.94 5.57 -9.64
N GLU A 98 -4.83 5.68 -10.37
CA GLU A 98 -4.60 4.97 -11.63
C GLU A 98 -3.52 3.87 -11.51
N ARG A 99 -2.65 4.00 -10.52
CA ARG A 99 -1.43 3.19 -10.39
C ARG A 99 -1.15 2.78 -8.95
N SER A 100 -0.36 1.74 -8.79
CA SER A 100 0.14 1.25 -7.51
C SER A 100 1.61 0.89 -7.64
N ILE A 101 2.41 1.25 -6.65
CA ILE A 101 3.75 0.69 -6.47
C ILE A 101 3.63 -0.71 -5.88
N THR A 102 4.33 -1.64 -6.49
CA THR A 102 4.54 -3.00 -6.00
C THR A 102 6.03 -3.21 -5.78
N GLN A 103 6.37 -3.97 -4.74
CA GLN A 103 7.74 -4.33 -4.42
C GLN A 103 7.96 -5.81 -4.74
N THR A 104 8.99 -6.09 -5.53
CA THR A 104 9.56 -7.42 -5.74
C THR A 104 10.87 -7.55 -4.96
N GLU A 105 11.53 -8.70 -5.01
CA GLU A 105 12.85 -8.86 -4.39
C GLU A 105 13.88 -7.90 -5.02
N ASP A 106 13.79 -7.71 -6.33
CA ASP A 106 14.80 -6.99 -7.11
C ASP A 106 14.42 -5.53 -7.42
N ALA A 107 13.13 -5.18 -7.39
CA ALA A 107 12.68 -3.90 -7.93
C ALA A 107 11.42 -3.31 -7.28
N LEU A 108 11.24 -2.00 -7.49
CA LEU A 108 9.95 -1.32 -7.34
C LEU A 108 9.32 -1.17 -8.73
N GLU A 109 8.09 -1.63 -8.86
CA GLU A 109 7.34 -1.61 -10.13
C GLU A 109 6.06 -0.80 -9.98
N PHE A 110 5.82 0.11 -10.92
CA PHE A 110 4.54 0.80 -11.05
C PHE A 110 3.63 -0.02 -11.97
N LYS A 111 2.47 -0.42 -11.46
CA LYS A 111 1.44 -1.16 -12.22
C LYS A 111 0.10 -0.44 -12.13
N GLY A 112 -0.81 -0.75 -13.04
CA GLY A 112 -2.21 -0.34 -12.89
C GLY A 112 -2.82 -0.84 -11.58
N THR A 113 -3.97 -0.28 -11.20
CA THR A 113 -4.67 -0.73 -9.99
C THR A 113 -5.09 -2.20 -10.11
N ARG A 114 -5.47 -2.82 -9.00
CA ARG A 114 -5.95 -4.21 -9.02
C ARG A 114 -7.13 -4.35 -10.01
N ASN A 115 -6.92 -5.12 -11.07
CA ASN A 115 -7.82 -5.32 -12.21
C ASN A 115 -7.93 -4.13 -13.19
N ASP A 116 -6.97 -3.21 -13.22
CA ASP A 116 -6.94 -2.02 -14.09
C ASP A 116 -8.22 -1.20 -14.04
N ARG A 117 -8.73 -0.93 -12.83
CA ARG A 117 -9.90 -0.07 -12.60
C ARG A 117 -9.46 1.23 -11.95
N PRO A 118 -9.14 2.27 -12.74
CA PRO A 118 -8.96 3.62 -12.22
C PRO A 118 -10.20 4.07 -11.45
N ARG A 119 -9.99 4.85 -10.39
CA ARG A 119 -11.09 5.47 -9.65
C ARG A 119 -10.74 6.87 -9.18
N THR A 120 -11.73 7.76 -9.23
CA THR A 120 -11.60 9.12 -8.72
C THR A 120 -12.26 9.22 -7.35
N ILE A 121 -11.51 9.73 -6.37
CA ILE A 121 -12.00 9.92 -5.00
C ILE A 121 -12.01 11.42 -4.69
N LYS A 122 -13.10 11.89 -4.09
CA LYS A 122 -13.18 13.27 -3.61
C LYS A 122 -12.33 13.39 -2.34
N ILE A 123 -11.40 14.35 -2.32
CA ILE A 123 -10.57 14.63 -1.15
C ILE A 123 -11.43 15.40 -0.14
N PRO A 124 -11.61 14.89 1.10
CA PRO A 124 -12.27 15.61 2.18
C PRO A 124 -11.63 16.98 2.40
N ALA A 125 -12.43 18.01 2.72
CA ALA A 125 -11.92 19.37 2.92
C ALA A 125 -10.81 19.44 4.00
N SER A 126 -10.91 18.61 5.04
CA SER A 126 -9.90 18.49 6.09
C SER A 126 -8.53 18.01 5.60
N ALA A 127 -8.46 17.33 4.46
CA ALA A 127 -7.22 16.76 3.91
C ALA A 127 -6.70 17.54 2.68
N GLN A 128 -7.39 18.58 2.20
CA GLN A 128 -7.00 19.31 0.99
C GLN A 128 -5.74 20.17 1.16
N ALA A 129 -5.47 20.66 2.38
CA ALA A 129 -4.30 21.49 2.65
C ALA A 129 -2.99 20.68 2.80
N SER A 130 -3.08 19.41 3.17
CA SER A 130 -1.92 18.56 3.47
C SER A 130 -1.01 18.31 2.25
N PRO A 131 -1.53 18.00 1.05
CA PRO A 131 -0.71 17.85 -0.14
C PRO A 131 0.09 19.10 -0.50
N GLU A 132 -0.47 20.31 -0.39
CA GLU A 132 0.26 21.54 -0.73
C GLU A 132 1.42 21.82 0.24
N ALA A 133 1.18 21.65 1.55
CA ALA A 133 2.24 21.78 2.56
C ALA A 133 3.34 20.72 2.39
N HIS A 134 2.97 19.52 1.94
CA HIS A 134 3.92 18.46 1.61
C HIS A 134 4.73 18.79 0.35
N ARG A 135 4.09 19.35 -0.69
CA ARG A 135 4.76 19.79 -1.93
C ARG A 135 5.85 20.82 -1.65
N LYS A 136 5.56 21.81 -0.79
CA LYS A 136 6.54 22.83 -0.42
C LYS A 136 7.79 22.23 0.25
N ARG A 137 7.61 21.28 1.18
CA ARG A 137 8.71 20.55 1.83
C ARG A 137 9.48 19.68 0.83
N GLN A 138 8.77 19.04 -0.10
CA GLN A 138 9.39 18.27 -1.18
C GLN A 138 10.23 19.17 -2.10
N ASP A 139 9.79 20.40 -2.38
CA ASP A 139 10.52 21.37 -3.19
C ASP A 139 11.82 21.83 -2.52
N GLU A 140 11.88 21.89 -1.18
CA GLU A 140 13.12 22.15 -0.45
C GLU A 140 14.16 21.06 -0.71
N PHE A 141 13.75 19.78 -0.69
CA PHE A 141 14.63 18.68 -1.08
C PHE A 141 15.02 18.74 -2.55
N ARG A 142 14.07 19.04 -3.45
CA ARG A 142 14.35 19.21 -4.88
C ARG A 142 15.41 20.28 -5.13
N GLN A 143 15.39 21.39 -4.38
CA GLN A 143 16.41 22.43 -4.46
C GLN A 143 17.77 21.96 -3.94
N GLN A 144 17.79 21.18 -2.85
CA GLN A 144 19.03 20.65 -2.26
C GLN A 144 19.73 19.63 -3.19
N PHE A 145 18.97 18.72 -3.80
CA PHE A 145 19.51 17.69 -4.69
C PHE A 145 19.67 18.17 -6.14
N GLY A 146 18.98 19.25 -6.53
CA GLY A 146 19.12 19.88 -7.83
C GLY A 146 18.86 18.89 -8.99
N PRO A 147 19.78 18.78 -9.97
CA PRO A 147 19.63 17.85 -11.10
C PRO A 147 19.52 16.36 -10.71
N ASP A 148 20.03 15.98 -9.54
CA ASP A 148 20.04 14.58 -9.08
C ASP A 148 18.70 14.15 -8.46
N TYR A 149 17.73 15.06 -8.35
CA TYR A 149 16.43 14.78 -7.74
C TYR A 149 15.54 13.88 -8.60
N GLN A 150 15.13 12.72 -8.08
CA GLN A 150 14.59 11.61 -8.90
C GLN A 150 13.07 11.41 -8.83
N ALA A 151 12.32 12.26 -8.10
CA ALA A 151 10.90 11.99 -7.86
C ALA A 151 10.05 12.09 -9.13
N GLY A 152 10.53 12.82 -10.13
CA GLY A 152 9.69 13.28 -11.23
C GLY A 152 8.46 13.97 -10.66
N ASP A 153 7.31 13.31 -10.80
CA ASP A 153 6.01 13.80 -10.36
C ASP A 153 5.42 13.07 -9.14
N LEU A 154 6.17 12.19 -8.46
CA LEU A 154 5.67 11.46 -7.28
C LEU A 154 5.39 12.39 -6.10
N ILE A 155 4.26 12.16 -5.43
CA ILE A 155 3.90 12.86 -4.18
C ILE A 155 4.75 12.35 -3.02
N PHE A 156 4.87 11.02 -2.90
CA PHE A 156 5.60 10.38 -1.80
C PHE A 156 6.90 9.75 -2.30
N ALA A 157 8.01 10.37 -1.96
CA ALA A 157 9.35 9.95 -2.34
C ALA A 157 10.34 10.09 -1.16
N ASN A 158 11.50 9.46 -1.29
CA ASN A 158 12.63 9.73 -0.41
C ASN A 158 13.12 11.19 -0.60
N PRO A 159 13.96 11.72 0.31
CA PRO A 159 14.54 13.06 0.18
C PRO A 159 15.29 13.28 -1.14
N ASP A 160 15.97 12.26 -1.68
CA ASP A 160 16.63 12.31 -3.00
C ASP A 160 15.65 12.19 -4.18
N GLY A 161 14.36 12.01 -3.90
CA GLY A 161 13.31 11.80 -4.88
C GLY A 161 13.14 10.35 -5.32
N SER A 162 13.97 9.40 -4.87
CA SER A 162 13.74 7.99 -5.22
C SER A 162 12.40 7.48 -4.65
N PRO A 163 11.72 6.51 -5.31
CA PRO A 163 10.45 6.00 -4.83
C PRO A 163 10.56 5.33 -3.45
N LEU A 164 9.58 5.58 -2.57
CA LEU A 164 9.52 4.92 -1.27
C LEU A 164 9.21 3.43 -1.42
N ARG A 165 9.93 2.60 -0.65
CA ARG A 165 9.63 1.17 -0.59
C ARG A 165 8.38 0.92 0.28
N PRO A 166 7.39 0.16 -0.22
CA PRO A 166 6.19 -0.17 0.53
C PRO A 166 6.46 -0.83 1.90
N ASP A 167 7.49 -1.67 2.02
CA ASP A 167 7.87 -2.30 3.29
C ASP A 167 8.38 -1.31 4.34
N SER A 168 9.19 -0.33 3.93
CA SER A 168 9.78 0.69 4.78
C SER A 168 8.70 1.60 5.35
N VAL A 169 7.69 1.93 4.55
CA VAL A 169 6.51 2.67 5.02
C VAL A 169 5.73 1.86 6.05
N SER A 170 5.52 0.56 5.82
CA SER A 170 4.86 -0.29 6.81
C SER A 170 5.65 -0.39 8.12
N ALA A 171 6.98 -0.50 8.06
CA ALA A 171 7.82 -0.50 9.24
C ALA A 171 7.70 0.83 10.01
N ALA A 172 7.72 1.96 9.31
CA ALA A 172 7.55 3.28 9.91
C ALA A 172 6.18 3.42 10.60
N VAL A 173 5.08 3.03 9.93
CA VAL A 173 3.74 3.07 10.53
C VAL A 173 3.64 2.14 11.74
N SER A 174 4.26 0.96 11.71
CA SER A 174 4.27 0.05 12.86
C SER A 174 4.87 0.71 14.10
N VAL A 175 5.96 1.48 13.97
CA VAL A 175 6.56 2.20 15.12
C VAL A 175 5.58 3.20 15.73
N VAL A 176 4.78 3.89 14.91
CA VAL A 176 3.80 4.87 15.37
C VAL A 176 2.61 4.21 16.10
N VAL A 177 2.24 2.99 15.71
CA VAL A 177 1.06 2.28 16.24
C VAL A 177 1.39 1.35 17.41
N LEU A 178 2.65 0.93 17.58
CA LEU A 178 3.11 0.11 18.70
C LEU A 178 2.88 0.66 20.14
N PRO A 179 2.83 1.99 20.40
CA PRO A 179 2.54 2.53 21.72
C PRO A 179 1.04 2.58 22.08
N LEU A 180 0.14 2.09 21.22
CA LEU A 180 -1.31 1.96 21.46
C LEU A 180 -1.67 0.59 22.02
#